data_AF-A0A081RMY8-F1
#
_entry.id   AF-A0A081RMY8-F1
#
_cell.length_a   1.000
_cell.length_b   1.000
_cell.length_c   1.000
_cell.angle_alpha   90.00
_cell.angle_beta   90.00
_cell.angle_gamma   90.00
#
_symmetry.space_group_name_H-M   'P 1'
#
loop_
_entity.id
_entity.type
_entity.pdbx_description
1 polymer ?
#
loop_
_entity_poly.entity_id
_entity_poly.type
_entity_poly.pdbx_seq_one_letter_code
_entity_poly.pdbx_strand_id
1 'polypeptide(L)'
;MKHLLRARHLSPIYGSQTPIAPEMQDLMVIEDIPDIFHVGHVHKAQLDMYKGILLVNSGSWQKQTPFQASVGMTPNPGIALLVNLKTFQVFHQNYNSNLDNILQS
;
A
#
# COMPACT_ATOMS: atom_id res chain seq x y z
N MET A 1 4.12 -3.96 -3.87
CA MET A 1 4.80 -4.15 -2.57
C MET A 1 5.92 -5.19 -2.63
N LYS A 2 5.65 -6.48 -2.89
CA LYS A 2 6.68 -7.55 -2.90
C LYS A 2 7.94 -7.24 -3.72
N HIS A 3 7.81 -6.62 -4.89
CA HIS A 3 8.96 -6.25 -5.73
C HIS A 3 9.87 -5.20 -5.08
N LEU A 4 9.32 -4.22 -4.36
CA LEU A 4 10.08 -3.19 -3.64
C LEU A 4 10.90 -3.82 -2.51
N LEU A 5 10.31 -4.77 -1.78
CA LEU A 5 11.01 -5.54 -0.74
C LEU A 5 12.11 -6.45 -1.30
N ARG A 6 11.89 -7.07 -2.48
CA ARG A 6 12.93 -7.84 -3.18
C ARG A 6 14.10 -6.96 -3.62
N ALA A 7 13.79 -5.76 -4.11
CA ALA A 7 14.80 -4.78 -4.51
C ALA A 7 15.45 -4.06 -3.30
N ARG A 8 14.85 -4.17 -2.10
CA ARG A 8 15.26 -3.46 -0.89
C ARG A 8 15.32 -1.94 -1.08
N HIS A 9 14.35 -1.40 -1.83
CA HIS A 9 14.31 0.02 -2.16
C HIS A 9 12.87 0.49 -2.42
N LEU A 10 12.49 1.68 -1.93
CA LEU A 10 11.12 2.22 -2.01
C LEU A 10 10.74 2.69 -3.42
N SER A 11 11.68 3.24 -4.20
CA SER A 11 11.48 3.64 -5.60
C SER A 11 12.73 3.41 -6.48
N PRO A 12 13.08 2.17 -6.85
CA PRO A 12 14.38 1.84 -7.46
C PRO A 12 14.55 2.28 -8.93
N ILE A 13 13.50 2.82 -9.56
CA ILE A 13 13.51 3.16 -10.99
C ILE A 13 13.77 4.66 -11.15
N TYR A 14 14.93 5.02 -11.70
CA TYR A 14 15.28 6.41 -12.04
C TYR A 14 14.67 6.85 -13.38
N GLY A 15 14.28 8.12 -13.48
CA GLY A 15 13.79 8.73 -14.73
C GLY A 15 12.36 8.36 -15.14
N SER A 16 11.59 7.72 -14.26
CA SER A 16 10.18 7.37 -14.48
C SER A 16 9.24 8.41 -13.84
N GLN A 17 7.97 8.04 -13.62
CA GLN A 17 6.94 8.93 -13.07
C GLN A 17 7.19 9.33 -11.61
N THR A 18 7.95 8.54 -10.85
CA THR A 18 8.31 8.88 -9.47
C THR A 18 9.60 9.72 -9.47
N PRO A 19 9.54 11.02 -9.12
CA PRO A 19 10.73 11.84 -9.03
C PRO A 19 11.61 11.39 -7.86
N ILE A 20 12.92 11.39 -8.06
CA ILE A 20 13.93 11.08 -7.05
C ILE A 20 14.78 12.33 -6.84
N ALA A 21 14.83 12.82 -5.61
CA ALA A 21 15.65 13.98 -5.27
C ALA A 21 17.15 13.62 -5.38
N PRO A 22 18.00 14.50 -5.95
CA PRO A 22 19.43 14.26 -6.08
C PRO A 22 20.15 14.53 -4.76
N GLU A 23 19.91 13.68 -3.77
CA GLU A 23 20.54 13.75 -2.45
C GLU A 23 21.92 13.06 -2.45
N MET A 24 22.81 13.48 -1.54
CA MET A 24 24.13 12.87 -1.37
C MET A 24 24.05 11.42 -0.85
N GLN A 25 22.96 11.09 -0.15
CA GLN A 25 22.68 9.75 0.37
C GLN A 25 21.29 9.32 -0.07
N ASP A 26 21.16 8.05 -0.47
CA ASP A 26 19.88 7.45 -0.81
C ASP A 26 19.12 6.98 0.44
N LEU A 27 18.13 7.77 0.84
CA LEU A 27 17.27 7.49 2.00
C LEU A 27 16.09 6.55 1.67
N MET A 28 15.96 6.11 0.42
CA MET A 28 14.90 5.19 -0.01
C MET A 28 15.32 3.72 -0.01
N VAL A 29 16.59 3.43 0.31
CA VAL A 29 17.07 2.08 0.58
C VAL A 29 16.41 1.54 1.85
N ILE A 30 15.91 0.32 1.78
CA ILE A 30 15.36 -0.40 2.93
C ILE A 30 16.53 -1.17 3.56
N GLU A 31 17.17 -0.57 4.58
CA GLU A 31 18.37 -1.12 5.22
C GLU A 31 18.05 -2.32 6.13
N ASP A 32 17.04 -2.18 6.99
CA ASP A 32 16.58 -3.22 7.93
C ASP A 32 15.39 -4.01 7.37
N ILE A 33 15.20 -5.24 7.83
CA ILE A 33 14.05 -6.05 7.41
C ILE A 33 12.85 -5.61 8.25
N PRO A 34 11.80 -5.01 7.66
CA PRO A 34 10.65 -4.56 8.43
C PRO A 34 9.76 -5.74 8.80
N ASP A 35 9.09 -5.67 9.95
CA ASP A 35 8.00 -6.60 10.28
C ASP A 35 6.70 -6.25 9.54
N ILE A 36 6.47 -4.94 9.28
CA ILE A 36 5.32 -4.43 8.53
C ILE A 36 5.81 -3.47 7.44
N PHE A 37 5.38 -3.72 6.20
CA PHE A 37 5.59 -2.82 5.07
C PHE A 37 4.27 -2.17 4.65
N HIS A 38 4.10 -0.90 4.98
CA HIS A 38 2.87 -0.14 4.73
C HIS A 38 3.04 0.85 3.56
N VAL A 39 2.06 0.87 2.66
CA VAL A 39 1.99 1.81 1.53
C VAL A 39 0.57 2.34 1.32
N GLY A 40 0.44 3.32 0.43
CA GLY A 40 -0.84 3.85 -0.02
C GLY A 40 -0.83 4.16 -1.52
N HIS A 41 -1.31 5.36 -1.88
CA HIS A 41 -1.28 5.97 -3.21
C HIS A 41 -2.15 5.29 -4.31
N VAL A 42 -2.24 3.96 -4.35
CA VAL A 42 -3.04 3.23 -5.36
C VAL A 42 -4.54 3.21 -5.04
N HIS A 43 -4.92 3.66 -3.83
CA HIS A 43 -6.32 3.77 -3.38
C HIS A 43 -7.07 2.42 -3.35
N LYS A 44 -6.33 1.32 -3.27
CA LYS A 44 -6.87 -0.03 -3.07
C LYS A 44 -6.36 -0.64 -1.76
N ALA A 45 -7.25 -0.79 -0.79
CA ALA A 45 -6.97 -1.50 0.45
C ALA A 45 -6.70 -2.96 0.14
N GLN A 46 -5.54 -3.46 0.58
CA GLN A 46 -5.08 -4.83 0.32
C GLN A 46 -4.11 -5.26 1.42
N LEU A 47 -4.18 -6.53 1.77
CA LEU A 47 -3.28 -7.19 2.71
C LEU A 47 -2.56 -8.32 1.98
N ASP A 48 -1.32 -8.59 2.34
CA ASP A 48 -0.56 -9.73 1.84
C ASP A 48 0.56 -10.06 2.84
N MET A 49 1.22 -11.20 2.66
CA MET A 49 2.34 -11.64 3.48
C MET A 49 3.51 -12.02 2.58
N TYR A 50 4.72 -11.58 2.93
CA TYR A 50 5.92 -11.93 2.17
C TYR A 50 7.08 -12.24 3.10
N LYS A 51 7.48 -13.52 3.16
CA LYS A 51 8.59 -13.99 3.99
C LYS A 51 8.50 -13.53 5.46
N GLY A 52 7.28 -13.56 6.02
CA GLY A 52 7.02 -13.10 7.40
C GLY A 52 6.79 -11.60 7.56
N ILE A 53 6.96 -10.81 6.48
CA ILE A 53 6.67 -9.36 6.48
C ILE A 53 5.20 -9.15 6.13
N LEU A 54 4.46 -8.49 7.02
CA LEU A 54 3.08 -8.08 6.78
C LEU A 54 3.05 -6.93 5.78
N LEU A 55 2.37 -7.12 4.66
CA LEU A 55 2.21 -6.10 3.63
C LEU A 55 0.84 -5.45 3.77
N VAL A 56 0.82 -4.13 3.93
CA VAL A 56 -0.42 -3.36 4.10
C VAL A 56 -0.49 -2.27 3.03
N ASN A 57 -1.51 -2.30 2.19
CA ASN A 57 -1.97 -1.11 1.49
C ASN A 57 -3.25 -0.65 2.16
N SER A 58 -3.25 0.54 2.75
CA SER A 58 -4.42 1.05 3.50
C SER A 58 -5.52 1.60 2.62
N GLY A 59 -5.37 1.59 1.29
CA GLY A 59 -6.38 2.10 0.38
C GLY A 59 -6.57 3.60 0.49
N SER A 60 -7.83 4.04 0.49
CA SER A 60 -8.18 5.46 0.53
C SER A 60 -9.56 5.68 1.16
N TRP A 61 -9.86 6.94 1.48
CA TRP A 61 -11.19 7.42 1.84
C TRP A 61 -11.85 8.21 0.71
N GLN A 62 -11.19 8.28 -0.46
CA GLN A 62 -11.65 9.01 -1.63
C GLN A 62 -12.45 8.12 -2.58
N LYS A 63 -13.66 8.55 -2.96
CA LYS A 63 -14.42 7.93 -4.06
C LYS A 63 -13.67 8.06 -5.39
N GLN A 64 -14.00 7.19 -6.34
CA GLN A 64 -13.39 7.21 -7.67
C GLN A 64 -13.54 8.60 -8.31
N THR A 65 -12.41 9.16 -8.73
CA THR A 65 -12.35 10.44 -9.46
C THR A 65 -12.47 10.22 -10.97
N PRO A 66 -12.87 11.24 -11.75
CA PRO A 66 -12.89 11.14 -13.21
C PRO A 66 -11.54 10.74 -13.82
N PHE A 67 -10.43 11.25 -13.25
CA PHE A 67 -9.09 10.87 -13.67
C PHE A 67 -8.80 9.38 -13.42
N GLN A 68 -9.14 8.87 -12.23
CA GLN A 68 -9.00 7.43 -11.93
C GLN A 68 -9.84 6.57 -12.89
N ALA A 69 -11.07 6.99 -13.17
CA ALA A 69 -11.91 6.31 -14.15
C ALA A 69 -11.29 6.35 -15.57
N SER A 70 -10.73 7.48 -15.99
CA SER A 70 -10.14 7.63 -17.32
C SER A 70 -8.87 6.80 -17.53
N VAL A 71 -8.21 6.38 -16.46
CA VAL A 71 -7.04 5.48 -16.51
C VAL A 71 -7.35 4.06 -16.02
N GLY A 72 -8.64 3.70 -15.87
CA GLY A 72 -9.09 2.35 -15.53
C GLY A 72 -8.85 1.92 -14.08
N MET A 73 -8.62 2.86 -13.16
CA MET A 73 -8.42 2.59 -11.74
C MET A 73 -9.76 2.52 -10.98
N THR A 74 -10.00 1.41 -10.29
CA THR A 74 -11.17 1.20 -9.42
C THR A 74 -10.74 1.12 -7.94
N PRO A 75 -10.97 2.17 -7.14
CA PRO A 75 -10.64 2.17 -5.71
C PRO A 75 -11.70 1.42 -4.88
N ASN A 76 -11.35 1.02 -3.65
CA ASN A 76 -12.27 0.44 -2.66
C ASN A 76 -12.29 1.30 -1.37
N PRO A 77 -12.86 2.52 -1.43
CA PRO A 77 -12.77 3.47 -0.34
C PRO A 77 -13.56 3.04 0.90
N GLY A 78 -13.16 3.57 2.05
CA GLY A 78 -13.89 3.41 3.31
C GLY A 78 -13.50 2.16 4.10
N ILE A 79 -12.36 1.55 3.81
CA ILE A 79 -11.87 0.37 4.52
C ILE A 79 -10.76 0.80 5.48
N ALA A 80 -11.00 0.68 6.79
CA ALA A 80 -9.98 0.86 7.81
C ALA A 80 -9.32 -0.49 8.13
N LEU A 81 -7.99 -0.52 8.14
CA LEU A 81 -7.19 -1.69 8.53
C LEU A 81 -6.58 -1.43 9.91
N LEU A 82 -6.77 -2.37 10.84
CA LEU A 82 -6.26 -2.31 12.20
C LEU A 82 -5.31 -3.48 12.43
N VAL A 83 -4.06 -3.20 12.80
CA VAL A 83 -3.06 -4.22 13.07
C VAL A 83 -2.78 -4.28 14.57
N ASN A 84 -2.95 -5.45 15.17
CA ASN A 84 -2.51 -5.69 16.54
C ASN A 84 -0.99 -5.91 16.55
N LEU A 85 -0.22 -4.96 17.09
CA LEU A 85 1.25 -5.03 17.07
C LEU A 85 1.84 -6.15 17.96
N LYS A 86 1.06 -6.71 18.90
CA LYS A 86 1.50 -7.83 19.74
C LYS A 86 1.34 -9.18 19.02
N THR A 87 0.27 -9.34 18.25
CA THR A 87 -0.09 -10.63 17.62
C THR A 87 0.03 -10.64 16.11
N PHE A 88 0.26 -9.49 15.49
CA PHE A 88 0.19 -9.25 14.04
C PHE A 88 -1.15 -9.62 13.40
N GLN A 89 -2.20 -9.83 14.21
CA GLN A 89 -3.54 -10.04 13.68
C GLN A 89 -4.06 -8.75 13.05
N VAL A 90 -4.65 -8.88 11.87
CA VAL A 90 -5.23 -7.76 11.12
C VAL A 90 -6.74 -7.85 11.14
N PHE A 91 -7.38 -6.77 11.54
CA PHE A 91 -8.82 -6.56 11.50
C PHE A 91 -9.14 -5.50 10.45
N HIS A 92 -10.33 -5.55 9.87
CA HIS A 92 -10.79 -4.52 8.96
C HIS A 92 -12.21 -4.08 9.31
N GLN A 93 -12.47 -2.79 9.12
CA GLN A 93 -13.81 -2.22 9.24
C GLN A 93 -14.17 -1.53 7.93
N ASN A 94 -15.30 -1.93 7.36
CA ASN A 94 -15.82 -1.35 6.13
C ASN A 94 -16.91 -0.33 6.48
N TYR A 95 -16.64 0.94 6.17
CA TYR A 95 -17.55 2.07 6.36
C TYR A 95 -18.24 2.49 5.06
N ASN A 96 -18.07 1.71 3.99
CA ASN A 96 -18.79 1.94 2.75
C ASN A 96 -20.23 1.44 2.91
N SER A 97 -21.20 2.26 2.51
CA SER A 97 -22.62 1.92 2.61
C SER A 97 -23.05 0.81 1.65
N ASN A 98 -22.21 0.48 0.65
CA ASN A 98 -22.42 -0.62 -0.29
C ASN A 98 -21.49 -1.79 0.03
N LEU A 99 -22.09 -2.95 0.32
CA LEU A 99 -21.46 -4.19 0.81
C LEU A 99 -20.54 -4.90 -0.22
N ASP A 100 -20.48 -4.43 -1.47
CA ASP A 100 -19.79 -5.13 -2.56
C ASP A 100 -18.27 -4.91 -2.63
N ASN A 101 -17.72 -4.03 -1.78
CA ASN A 101 -16.28 -3.78 -1.71
C ASN A 101 -15.61 -4.66 -0.65
N ILE A 102 -15.52 -5.96 -0.94
CA ILE A 102 -14.83 -6.93 -0.07
C ILE A 102 -13.32 -6.82 -0.30
N LEU A 103 -12.55 -6.81 0.79
CA LEU A 103 -11.09 -6.97 0.73
C LEU A 103 -10.78 -8.29 0.03
N GLN A 104 -10.17 -8.24 -1.14
CA GLN A 104 -9.62 -9.43 -1.77
C GLN A 104 -8.33 -9.81 -1.02
N SER A 105 -8.37 -10.96 -0.36
CA SER A 105 -7.23 -11.64 0.25
C SER A 105 -6.26 -12.16 -0.80
#